data_AF-A0A7W1Q2P6-F1
#
_entry.id   AF-A0A7W1Q2P6-F1
#
_cell.length_a   1.000
_cell.length_b   1.000
_cell.length_c   1.000
_cell.angle_alpha   90.00
_cell.angle_beta   90.00
_cell.angle_gamma   90.00
#
_symmetry.space_group_name_H-M   'P 1'
#
loop_
_entity.id
_entity.type
_entity.pdbx_description
1 polymer ?
#
loop_
_entity_poly.entity_id
_entity_poly.type
_entity_poly.pdbx_seq_one_letter_code
_entity_poly.pdbx_strand_id
1 'polypeptide(L)'
;MRVHVVSDVHGNAKALAKAGEGADALVVLGDLVEFIDYADPTRGILGSVLGPAVSARFGRLRLAGRPGELAAFSQEMWSRFPDPSAVVAEAVREQYL
;
A
#
# COMPACT_ATOMS: atom_id res chain seq x y z
N MET A 1 17.66 20.90 17.86
CA MET A 1 16.40 20.32 17.36
C MET A 1 16.73 19.04 16.61
N ARG A 2 16.23 17.89 17.08
CA ARG A 2 16.39 16.56 16.50
C ARG A 2 15.20 16.29 15.60
N VAL A 3 15.43 16.18 14.31
CA VAL A 3 14.39 15.83 13.34
C VAL A 3 14.62 14.40 12.89
N HIS A 4 13.62 13.54 13.08
CA HIS A 4 13.62 12.20 12.50
C HIS A 4 12.84 12.26 11.19
N VAL A 5 13.35 11.61 10.15
CA VAL A 5 12.71 11.55 8.84
C VAL A 5 12.55 10.08 8.47
N VAL A 6 11.33 9.68 8.14
CA VAL A 6 10.99 8.30 7.74
C VAL A 6 10.18 8.30 6.46
N SER A 7 10.30 7.22 5.71
CA SER A 7 9.56 6.92 4.47
C SER A 7 9.15 5.44 4.50
N ASP A 8 8.33 5.01 3.54
CA ASP A 8 8.04 3.59 3.30
C ASP A 8 7.49 2.89 4.56
N VAL A 9 6.45 3.49 5.17
CA VAL A 9 5.88 3.00 6.43
C VAL A 9 5.15 1.67 6.25
N HIS A 10 4.46 1.48 5.13
CA HIS A 10 3.79 0.23 4.75
C HIS A 10 2.91 -0.34 5.87
N GLY A 11 2.09 0.51 6.48
CA GLY A 11 1.17 0.14 7.57
C GLY A 11 1.83 -0.23 8.89
N ASN A 12 3.16 -0.12 9.02
CA ASN A 12 3.88 -0.50 10.23
C ASN A 12 3.82 0.59 11.32
N ALA A 13 2.61 0.79 11.87
CA ALA A 13 2.35 1.81 12.89
C ALA A 13 3.24 1.67 14.12
N LYS A 14 3.63 0.44 14.49
CA LYS A 14 4.54 0.18 15.62
C LYS A 14 5.95 0.70 15.35
N ALA A 15 6.50 0.42 14.16
CA ALA A 15 7.82 0.95 13.78
C ALA A 15 7.78 2.47 13.61
N LEU A 16 6.69 3.02 13.07
CA LEU A 16 6.50 4.47 12.96
C LEU A 16 6.50 5.16 14.33
N ALA A 17 5.75 4.62 15.30
CA ALA A 17 5.73 5.15 16.67
C ALA A 17 7.13 5.13 17.29
N LYS A 18 7.85 4.02 17.14
CA LYS A 18 9.25 3.88 17.59
C LYS A 18 10.18 4.88 16.91
N ALA A 19 9.97 5.17 15.62
CA ALA A 19 10.77 6.15 14.90
C ALA A 19 10.61 7.58 15.42
N GLY A 20 9.50 7.89 16.11
CA GLY A 20 9.31 9.18 16.77
C GLY A 20 10.01 9.31 18.13
N GLU A 21 10.50 8.23 18.73
CA GLU A 21 11.10 8.25 20.06
C GLU A 21 12.35 9.15 20.08
N GLY A 22 12.33 10.19 20.91
CA GLY A 22 13.45 11.13 21.09
C GLY A 22 13.59 12.23 20.03
N ALA A 23 12.67 12.28 19.06
CA ALA A 23 12.60 13.36 18.07
C ALA A 23 11.93 14.61 18.66
N ASP A 24 12.47 15.80 18.34
CA ASP A 24 11.77 17.07 18.55
C ASP A 24 10.72 17.29 17.44
N ALA A 25 10.93 16.70 16.25
CA ALA A 25 9.95 16.62 15.17
C ALA A 25 10.14 15.34 14.35
N LEU A 26 9.03 14.72 13.93
CA LEU A 26 9.01 13.58 13.01
C LEU A 26 8.43 14.01 11.66
N VAL A 27 9.18 13.82 10.59
CA VAL A 27 8.73 14.03 9.20
C VAL A 27 8.49 12.67 8.56
N VAL A 28 7.28 12.46 8.03
CA VAL A 28 6.89 11.23 7.36
C VAL A 28 6.68 11.53 5.88
N LEU A 29 7.46 10.88 5.01
CA LEU A 29 7.55 11.21 3.59
C LEU A 29 6.48 10.52 2.72
N GLY A 30 5.82 9.48 3.22
CA GLY A 30 4.73 8.82 2.48
C GLY A 30 4.63 7.33 2.74
N ASP A 31 4.00 6.65 1.78
CA ASP A 31 3.79 5.19 1.75
C ASP A 31 3.26 4.65 3.08
N LEU A 32 2.23 5.33 3.60
CA LEU A 32 1.69 5.10 4.94
C LEU A 32 0.98 3.76 5.07
N VAL A 33 0.19 3.40 4.07
CA VAL A 33 -0.64 2.19 4.06
C VAL A 33 0.05 1.07 3.31
N GLU A 34 -0.15 -0.17 3.75
CA GLU A 34 0.30 -1.33 2.99
C GLU A 34 -0.67 -1.58 1.83
N PHE A 35 -0.45 -0.90 0.70
CA PHE A 35 -1.31 -1.07 -0.45
C PHE A 35 -1.07 -2.43 -1.13
N ILE A 36 0.17 -2.90 -1.18
CA ILE A 36 0.54 -4.17 -1.81
C ILE A 36 1.67 -4.85 -1.02
N ASP A 37 1.37 -6.01 -0.45
CA ASP A 37 2.39 -6.87 0.15
C ASP A 37 2.98 -7.80 -0.93
N TYR A 38 4.22 -7.53 -1.33
CA TYR A 38 4.93 -8.34 -2.32
C TYR A 38 5.39 -9.71 -1.79
N ALA A 39 5.46 -9.89 -0.47
CA ALA A 39 5.87 -11.14 0.17
C ALA A 39 4.69 -12.08 0.39
N ASP A 40 3.53 -11.54 0.78
CA ASP A 40 2.28 -12.28 0.97
C ASP A 40 1.14 -11.67 0.14
N PRO A 41 0.77 -12.28 -1.00
CA PRO A 41 -0.24 -11.72 -1.88
C PRO A 41 -1.66 -11.70 -1.27
N THR A 42 -1.88 -12.38 -0.14
CA THR A 42 -3.16 -12.34 0.58
C THR A 42 -3.34 -11.06 1.42
N ARG A 43 -2.25 -10.31 1.65
CA ARG A 43 -2.21 -9.13 2.50
C ARG A 43 -2.20 -7.82 1.69
N GLY A 44 -2.26 -6.71 2.42
CA GLY A 44 -2.38 -5.37 1.87
C GLY A 44 -3.76 -5.09 1.24
N ILE A 45 -4.02 -3.83 0.91
CA ILE A 45 -5.30 -3.40 0.34
C ILE A 45 -5.60 -4.12 -0.98
N LEU A 46 -4.60 -4.27 -1.86
CA LEU A 46 -4.78 -4.94 -3.14
C LEU A 46 -5.14 -6.42 -2.98
N GLY A 47 -4.47 -7.13 -2.07
CA GLY A 47 -4.73 -8.54 -1.79
C GLY A 47 -6.10 -8.76 -1.14
N SER A 48 -6.51 -7.88 -0.22
CA SER A 48 -7.80 -7.97 0.45
C SER A 48 -8.98 -7.65 -0.49
N VAL A 49 -8.84 -6.64 -1.36
CA VAL A 49 -9.93 -6.18 -2.23
C VAL A 49 -10.05 -6.99 -3.52
N LEU A 50 -8.92 -7.23 -4.20
CA LEU A 50 -8.91 -7.86 -5.52
C LEU A 50 -8.52 -9.35 -5.49
N GLY A 51 -8.10 -9.83 -4.31
CA GLY A 51 -7.71 -11.21 -4.08
C GLY A 51 -6.24 -11.50 -4.41
N PRO A 52 -5.71 -12.61 -3.88
CA PRO A 52 -4.27 -12.93 -3.95
C PRO A 52 -3.75 -13.20 -5.36
N ALA A 53 -4.59 -13.74 -6.25
CA ALA A 53 -4.18 -13.99 -7.63
C ALA A 53 -3.88 -12.67 -8.39
N VAL A 54 -4.71 -11.64 -8.15
CA VAL A 54 -4.53 -10.31 -8.73
C VAL A 54 -3.30 -9.64 -8.13
N SER A 55 -3.15 -9.68 -6.80
CA SER A 55 -2.01 -9.13 -6.09
C SER A 55 -0.68 -9.74 -6.57
N ALA A 56 -0.59 -11.07 -6.63
CA ALA A 56 0.59 -11.76 -7.12
C ALA A 56 0.92 -11.42 -8.59
N ARG A 57 -0.10 -11.27 -9.45
CA ARG A 57 0.12 -10.87 -10.86
C ARG A 57 0.60 -9.42 -10.97
N PHE A 58 0.02 -8.51 -10.19
CA PHE A 58 0.47 -7.12 -10.12
C PHE A 58 1.95 -7.06 -9.73
N GLY A 59 2.34 -7.78 -8.68
CA GLY A 59 3.73 -7.85 -8.22
C GLY A 59 4.68 -8.35 -9.30
N ARG A 60 4.32 -9.41 -10.03
CA ARG A 60 5.12 -9.93 -11.16
C ARG A 60 5.28 -8.91 -12.29
N LEU A 61 4.20 -8.21 -12.67
CA LEU A 61 4.25 -7.19 -13.74
C LEU A 61 5.13 -5.99 -13.34
N ARG A 62 5.07 -5.59 -12.06
CA ARG A 62 5.92 -4.54 -11.49
C ARG A 62 7.40 -4.94 -11.54
N LEU A 63 7.73 -6.15 -11.09
CA LEU A 63 9.09 -6.69 -11.09
C LEU A 63 9.66 -6.85 -12.51
N ALA A 64 8.82 -7.22 -13.48
CA ALA A 64 9.23 -7.36 -14.88
C ALA A 64 9.51 -6.03 -15.59
N GLY A 65 9.26 -4.88 -14.95
CA GLY A 65 9.51 -3.56 -15.54
C GLY A 65 8.63 -3.26 -16.75
N ARG A 66 7.37 -3.75 -16.77
CA ARG A 66 6.41 -3.59 -17.88
C ARG A 66 5.29 -2.60 -17.51
N PRO A 67 5.58 -1.28 -17.45
CA PRO A 67 4.63 -0.29 -16.92
C PRO A 67 3.33 -0.18 -17.71
N GLY A 68 3.37 -0.33 -19.05
CA GLY A 68 2.16 -0.29 -19.87
C GLY A 68 1.20 -1.44 -19.59
N GLU A 69 1.74 -2.65 -19.42
CA GLU A 69 0.93 -3.83 -19.06
C GLU A 69 0.44 -3.79 -17.62
N LEU A 70 1.27 -3.28 -16.71
CA LEU A 70 0.85 -3.05 -15.34
C LEU A 70 -0.32 -2.05 -15.29
N ALA A 71 -0.25 -0.95 -16.04
CA ALA A 71 -1.30 0.05 -16.11
C ALA A 71 -2.60 -0.54 -16.70
N ALA A 72 -2.51 -1.24 -17.83
CA ALA A 72 -3.66 -1.89 -18.47
C ALA A 72 -4.31 -2.93 -17.56
N PHE A 73 -3.50 -3.79 -16.93
CA PHE A 73 -3.99 -4.77 -15.96
C PHE A 73 -4.64 -4.10 -14.74
N SER A 74 -4.04 -3.04 -14.20
CA SER A 74 -4.61 -2.31 -13.05
C SER A 74 -5.96 -1.71 -13.42
N GLN A 75 -6.08 -1.07 -14.59
CA GLN A 75 -7.34 -0.51 -15.08
C GLN A 75 -8.41 -1.59 -15.23
N GLU A 76 -8.08 -2.74 -15.82
CA GLU A 76 -8.99 -3.88 -16.00
C GLU A 76 -9.51 -4.42 -14.66
N MET A 77 -8.64 -4.53 -13.65
CA MET A 77 -9.06 -5.04 -12.34
C MET A 77 -9.96 -4.05 -11.61
N TRP A 78 -9.61 -2.77 -11.62
CA TRP A 78 -10.38 -1.74 -10.93
C TRP A 78 -11.69 -1.39 -11.65
N SER A 79 -11.81 -1.59 -12.97
CA SER A 79 -13.07 -1.35 -13.71
C SER A 79 -14.21 -2.28 -13.29
N ARG A 80 -13.94 -3.31 -12.47
CA ARG A 80 -14.95 -4.19 -11.89
C ARG A 80 -15.77 -3.50 -10.79
N PHE A 81 -15.31 -2.36 -10.29
CA PHE A 81 -16.01 -1.58 -9.28
C PHE A 81 -16.60 -0.31 -9.90
N PRO A 82 -17.82 0.08 -9.52
CA PRO A 82 -18.42 1.34 -9.97
C PRO A 82 -17.69 2.56 -9.39
N ASP A 83 -17.14 2.43 -8.18
CA ASP A 83 -16.31 3.44 -7.53
C ASP A 83 -15.09 2.79 -6.83
N PRO A 84 -13.97 2.62 -7.55
CA PRO A 84 -12.74 2.08 -6.98
C PRO A 84 -12.20 2.89 -5.81
N SER A 85 -12.39 4.22 -5.80
CA SER A 85 -11.88 5.09 -4.75
C SER A 85 -12.61 4.86 -3.44
N ALA A 86 -13.94 4.70 -3.48
CA ALA A 86 -14.73 4.37 -2.31
C ALA A 86 -14.34 3.00 -1.73
N VAL A 87 -14.10 1.99 -2.58
CA VAL A 87 -13.67 0.65 -2.16
C VAL A 87 -12.31 0.70 -1.45
N VAL A 88 -11.33 1.41 -2.02
CA VAL A 88 -10.01 1.59 -1.38
C VAL A 88 -10.15 2.34 -0.05
N ALA A 89 -10.95 3.41 -0.01
CA ALA A 89 -11.17 4.17 1.21
C ALA A 89 -11.80 3.31 2.32
N GLU A 90 -12.74 2.43 1.98
CA GLU A 90 -13.33 1.49 2.95
C GLU A 90 -12.30 0.48 3.44
N ALA A 91 -11.54 -0.14 2.55
CA ALA A 91 -10.49 -1.09 2.94
C ALA A 91 -9.42 -0.45 3.84
N VAL A 92 -9.08 0.83 3.61
CA VAL A 92 -8.16 1.58 4.49
C VAL A 92 -8.79 1.80 5.87
N ARG A 93 -10.09 2.15 5.94
CA ARG A 93 -10.78 2.29 7.23
C ARG A 93 -10.79 0.97 7.99
N GLU A 94 -11.21 -0.12 7.36
CA GLU A 94 -11.29 -1.45 7.99
C GLU A 94 -9.94 -1.94 8.55
N GLN A 95 -8.82 -1.55 7.94
CA GLN A 95 -7.49 -1.99 8.37
C GLN A 95 -6.80 -1.08 9.39
N TYR A 96 -7.15 0.21 9.42
CA TYR A 96 -6.37 1.21 10.16
C TYR A 96 -7.17 2.15 11.07
N LEU A 97 -8.51 2.10 11.07
CA LEU A 97 -9.39 2.88 11.95
C LEU A 97 -10.27 1.97 12.82
#